data_AF-A0AAE1YNI2-F1
#
_entry.id   AF-A0AAE1YNI2-F1
#
_cell.length_a   1.000
_cell.length_b   1.000
_cell.length_c   1.000
_cell.angle_alpha   90.00
_cell.angle_beta   90.00
_cell.angle_gamma   90.00
#
_symmetry.space_group_name_H-M   'P 1'
#
loop_
_entity.id
_entity.type
_entity.pdbx_description
1 polymer ?
#
loop_
_entity_poly.entity_id
_entity_poly.type
_entity_poly.pdbx_seq_one_letter_code
_entity_poly.pdbx_strand_id
1 'polypeptide(L)'
;MSDPQGQMIDLPIQSNLREGLSLTEYIISCYGARKGVVDTAVRTSDAGYLTRRLVEVVQHIVVRRTDCGTIRGISVSPQNGMMPERIFIQILIGVHLGSVDYVMAGVLRMATWLNWEKLNREKRATL
;
A
#
# COMPACT_ATOMS: atom_id res chain seq x y z
N MET A 1 6.39 24.47 -17.82
CA MET A 1 7.43 23.46 -17.50
C MET A 1 8.11 23.90 -16.21
N SER A 2 8.80 23.01 -15.49
CA SER A 2 9.48 23.38 -14.24
C SER A 2 10.98 23.55 -14.43
N ASP A 3 11.56 24.52 -13.73
CA ASP A 3 13.00 24.73 -13.60
C ASP A 3 13.63 23.55 -12.80
N PRO A 4 14.95 23.28 -12.86
CA PRO A 4 15.58 22.23 -12.05
C PRO A 4 15.29 22.37 -10.55
N GLN A 5 15.11 23.60 -10.07
CA GLN A 5 14.73 23.91 -8.67
C GLN A 5 13.25 23.62 -8.35
N GLY A 6 12.43 23.28 -9.36
CA GLY A 6 11.02 22.94 -9.20
C GLY A 6 10.05 24.11 -9.32
N GLN A 7 10.53 25.34 -9.55
CA GLN A 7 9.69 26.49 -9.81
C GLN A 7 9.02 26.40 -11.19
N MET A 8 7.80 26.93 -11.32
CA MET A 8 7.13 27.06 -12.61
C MET A 8 7.87 28.10 -13.47
N ILE A 9 8.19 27.72 -14.71
CA ILE A 9 8.79 28.63 -15.69
C ILE A 9 7.67 29.45 -16.32
N ASP A 10 7.81 30.78 -16.31
CA ASP A 10 6.80 31.73 -16.82
C ASP A 10 6.62 31.68 -18.34
N LEU A 11 7.55 31.06 -19.08
CA LEU A 11 7.47 30.87 -20.53
C LEU A 11 6.74 29.54 -20.86
N PRO A 12 5.48 29.57 -21.33
CA PRO A 12 4.78 28.36 -21.74
C PRO A 12 5.29 27.85 -23.10
N ILE A 13 5.20 26.53 -23.31
CA ILE A 13 5.39 25.91 -24.62
C ILE A 13 4.09 26.08 -25.39
N GLN A 14 4.13 26.77 -26.53
CA GLN A 14 2.95 27.03 -27.36
C GLN A 14 2.85 26.04 -28.53
N SER A 15 3.98 25.51 -28.99
CA SER A 15 4.05 24.56 -30.10
C SER A 15 3.75 23.12 -29.69
N ASN A 16 3.29 22.32 -30.65
CA ASN A 16 2.97 20.90 -30.46
C ASN A 16 4.10 19.99 -30.97
N LEU A 17 4.17 18.75 -30.47
CA LEU A 17 5.13 17.75 -30.98
C LEU A 17 4.94 17.40 -32.45
N ARG A 18 3.73 17.60 -32.99
CA ARG A 18 3.43 17.39 -34.43
C ARG A 18 4.00 18.50 -35.31
N GLU A 19 3.96 19.74 -34.83
CA GLU A 19 4.41 20.93 -35.55
C GLU A 19 5.91 21.19 -35.33
N GLY A 20 6.47 20.61 -34.27
CA GLY A 20 7.85 20.77 -33.86
C GLY A 20 8.00 21.88 -32.82
N LEU A 21 8.97 21.69 -31.92
CA LEU A 21 9.29 22.66 -30.87
C LEU A 21 10.36 23.63 -31.37
N SER A 22 10.25 24.92 -30.99
CA SER A 22 11.38 25.84 -31.16
C SER A 22 12.55 25.44 -30.25
N LEU A 23 13.77 25.90 -30.58
CA LEU A 23 14.97 25.56 -29.81
C LEU A 23 14.81 25.88 -28.30
N THR A 24 14.23 27.03 -27.98
CA THR A 24 14.00 27.46 -26.60
C THR A 24 12.99 26.57 -25.89
N GLU A 25 11.87 26.25 -26.53
CA GLU A 25 10.84 25.36 -25.97
C GLU A 25 11.37 23.94 -25.75
N TYR A 26 12.20 23.44 -26.68
CA TYR A 26 12.84 22.16 -26.55
C TYR A 26 13.79 22.12 -25.34
N ILE A 27 14.66 23.12 -25.18
CA ILE A 27 15.59 23.20 -24.03
C ILE A 27 14.82 23.28 -22.71
N ILE A 28 13.77 24.11 -22.64
CA ILE A 28 12.92 24.22 -21.45
C ILE A 28 12.29 22.85 -21.11
N SER A 29 11.85 22.09 -22.12
CA SER A 29 11.27 20.76 -21.92
C SER A 29 12.26 19.73 -21.38
N CYS A 30 13.55 19.87 -21.71
CA CYS A 30 14.59 18.94 -21.29
C CYS A 30 14.87 18.97 -19.77
N TYR A 31 14.66 20.10 -19.08
CA TYR A 31 14.91 20.18 -17.63
C TYR A 31 14.06 19.20 -16.83
N GLY A 32 12.75 19.17 -17.11
CA GLY A 32 11.81 18.24 -16.46
C GLY A 32 12.10 16.79 -16.85
N ALA A 33 12.36 16.52 -18.13
CA ALA A 33 12.66 15.17 -18.61
C ALA A 33 13.93 14.59 -17.96
N ARG A 34 15.02 15.37 -17.91
CA ARG A 34 16.28 14.94 -17.30
C ARG A 34 16.11 14.67 -15.80
N LYS A 35 15.42 15.58 -15.08
CA LYS A 35 15.15 15.40 -13.65
C LYS A 35 14.33 14.13 -13.40
N GLY A 36 13.29 13.88 -14.20
CA GLY A 36 12.48 12.66 -14.11
C GLY A 36 13.30 11.38 -14.30
N VAL A 37 14.21 11.36 -15.29
CA VAL A 37 15.08 10.19 -15.53
C VAL A 37 16.03 9.96 -14.36
N VAL A 38 16.67 11.02 -13.84
CA VAL A 38 17.59 10.92 -12.69
C VAL A 38 16.84 10.48 -11.43
N ASP A 39 15.68 11.08 -11.13
CA ASP A 39 14.85 10.74 -9.98
C ASP A 39 14.34 9.29 -10.05
N THR A 40 14.14 8.77 -11.26
CA THR A 40 13.75 7.38 -11.45
C THR A 40 14.92 6.44 -11.16
N ALA A 41 16.13 6.78 -11.61
CA ALA A 41 17.34 6.01 -11.32
C ALA A 41 17.62 5.97 -9.81
N VAL A 42 17.57 7.12 -9.13
CA VAL A 42 17.79 7.22 -7.67
C VAL A 42 16.72 6.45 -6.89
N ARG A 43 15.44 6.60 -7.26
CA ARG A 43 14.36 5.84 -6.59
C ARG A 43 14.48 4.33 -6.80
N THR A 44 15.01 3.91 -7.95
CA THR A 44 15.27 2.49 -8.23
C THR A 44 16.36 1.95 -7.31
N SER A 45 17.46 2.69 -7.10
CA SER A 45 18.50 2.28 -6.16
C SER A 45 18.00 2.23 -4.71
N ASP A 46 17.19 3.19 -4.29
CA ASP A 46 16.67 3.23 -2.92
C ASP A 46 15.69 2.09 -2.63
N ALA A 47 14.83 1.75 -3.59
CA ALA A 47 13.92 0.61 -3.47
C ALA A 47 14.69 -0.72 -3.36
N GLY A 48 15.76 -0.89 -4.15
CA GLY A 48 16.66 -2.05 -4.06
C GLY A 48 17.37 -2.14 -2.71
N TYR A 49 17.84 -1.01 -2.18
CA TYR A 49 18.49 -0.95 -0.87
C TYR A 49 17.52 -1.29 0.27
N LEU A 50 16.31 -0.72 0.24
CA LEU A 50 15.29 -0.99 1.26
C LEU A 50 14.87 -2.46 1.28
N THR A 51 14.62 -3.05 0.11
CA THR A 51 14.26 -4.47 0.00
C THR A 51 15.36 -5.39 0.53
N ARG A 52 16.64 -5.11 0.21
CA ARG A 52 17.77 -5.85 0.78
C ARG A 52 17.79 -5.78 2.31
N ARG A 53 17.63 -4.59 2.89
CA ARG A 53 17.62 -4.41 4.35
C ARG A 53 16.46 -5.15 5.02
N LEU A 54 15.27 -5.11 4.43
CA LEU A 54 14.12 -5.84 4.95
C LEU A 54 14.34 -7.35 4.91
N VAL A 55 14.91 -7.87 3.83
CA VAL A 55 15.25 -9.29 3.70
C VAL A 55 16.30 -9.69 4.73
N GLU A 56 17.36 -8.90 4.92
CA GLU A 56 18.41 -9.19 5.91
C GLU A 56 17.85 -9.30 7.35
N VAL A 57 16.86 -8.47 7.71
CA VAL A 57 16.20 -8.54 9.04
C VAL A 57 15.29 -9.77 9.18
N VAL A 58 14.56 -10.12 8.11
CA VAL A 58 13.54 -11.19 8.13
C VAL A 58 14.15 -12.58 7.83
N GLN A 59 15.39 -12.66 7.32
CA GLN A 59 16.02 -13.89 6.83
C GLN A 59 16.03 -15.05 7.84
N HIS A 60 16.05 -14.75 9.14
CA HIS A 60 16.07 -15.75 10.20
C HIS A 60 14.67 -16.17 10.70
N ILE A 61 13.59 -15.57 10.18
CA ILE A 61 12.21 -15.84 10.58
C ILE A 61 11.70 -17.05 9.79
N VAL A 62 11.46 -18.18 10.48
CA VAL A 62 10.97 -19.43 9.89
C VAL A 62 9.82 -19.99 10.74
N VAL A 63 8.75 -20.45 10.08
CA VAL A 63 7.63 -21.13 10.75
C VAL A 63 8.08 -22.55 11.13
N ARG A 64 8.25 -22.82 12.43
CA ARG A 64 8.70 -24.12 12.95
C ARG A 64 7.60 -25.00 13.52
N ARG A 65 6.47 -24.41 13.91
CA ARG A 65 5.34 -25.08 14.55
C ARG A 65 4.04 -24.52 14.01
N THR A 66 3.01 -25.35 13.94
CA THR A 66 1.68 -25.00 13.41
C THR A 66 0.86 -24.17 14.39
N ASP A 67 1.01 -24.41 15.70
CA ASP A 67 0.37 -23.64 16.75
C ASP A 67 1.38 -23.32 17.86
N CYS A 68 1.35 -22.08 18.33
CA CYS A 68 2.15 -21.59 19.45
C CYS A 68 1.36 -21.46 20.76
N GLY A 69 0.04 -21.69 20.74
CA GLY A 69 -0.84 -21.70 21.90
C GLY A 69 -1.02 -20.34 22.59
N THR A 70 -0.61 -19.24 21.95
CA THR A 70 -0.72 -17.89 22.53
C THR A 70 -2.15 -17.37 22.40
N ILE A 71 -2.65 -16.75 23.48
CA ILE A 71 -3.94 -16.03 23.50
C ILE A 71 -3.74 -14.54 23.18
N ARG A 72 -2.49 -14.06 23.16
CA ARG A 72 -2.15 -12.67 22.84
C ARG A 72 -2.37 -12.40 21.35
N GLY A 73 -3.14 -11.37 21.05
CA GLY A 73 -3.38 -10.86 19.70
C GLY A 73 -3.46 -9.34 19.67
N ILE A 74 -3.67 -8.78 18.47
CA ILE A 74 -3.86 -7.35 18.25
C ILE A 74 -5.36 -7.11 18.08
N SER A 75 -5.92 -6.15 18.83
CA SER A 75 -7.32 -5.74 18.66
C SER A 75 -7.44 -4.84 17.43
N VAL A 76 -8.22 -5.28 16.44
CA VAL A 76 -8.51 -4.51 15.23
C VAL A 76 -9.98 -4.11 15.27
N SER A 77 -10.26 -2.82 15.44
CA SER A 77 -11.62 -2.27 15.42
C SER A 77 -11.78 -1.31 14.25
N PRO A 78 -12.97 -1.22 13.64
CA PRO A 78 -13.28 -0.18 12.66
C PRO A 78 -13.55 1.13 13.40
N GLN A 79 -12.56 1.65 14.12
CA GLN A 79 -12.66 2.96 14.74
C GLN A 79 -12.17 4.03 13.77
N ASN A 80 -12.99 5.07 13.65
CA ASN A 80 -12.89 6.25 12.80
C ASN A 80 -13.45 6.03 11.39
N GLY A 81 -14.51 6.77 11.07
CA GLY A 81 -15.27 6.75 9.79
C GLY A 81 -14.50 7.09 8.51
N MET A 82 -13.18 6.87 8.50
CA MET A 82 -12.30 6.93 7.34
C MET A 82 -12.08 5.54 6.71
N MET A 83 -12.42 4.45 7.39
CA MET A 83 -12.22 3.09 6.87
C MET A 83 -13.54 2.50 6.38
N PRO A 84 -13.79 2.41 5.05
CA PRO A 84 -14.96 1.72 4.54
C PRO A 84 -14.91 0.24 4.94
N GLU A 85 -16.05 -0.32 5.35
CA GLU A 85 -16.19 -1.71 5.85
C GLU A 85 -15.56 -2.77 4.93
N ARG A 86 -15.47 -2.49 3.63
CA ARG A 86 -14.86 -3.38 2.63
C ARG A 86 -13.37 -3.62 2.90
N ILE A 87 -12.64 -2.59 3.36
CA ILE A 87 -11.22 -2.67 3.70
C ILE A 87 -11.04 -3.48 4.98
N PHE A 88 -11.94 -3.30 5.96
CA PHE A 88 -11.89 -4.03 7.22
C PHE A 88 -12.03 -5.55 7.02
N ILE A 89 -12.97 -5.98 6.18
CA ILE A 89 -13.11 -7.40 5.81
C ILE A 89 -11.81 -7.91 5.16
N GLN A 90 -11.23 -7.13 4.25
CA GLN A 90 -10.04 -7.54 3.51
C GLN A 90 -8.81 -7.72 4.41
N ILE A 91 -8.69 -6.92 5.48
CA ILE A 91 -7.65 -7.07 6.50
C ILE A 91 -7.82 -8.36 7.32
N LEU A 92 -9.06 -8.78 7.58
CA LEU A 92 -9.37 -9.94 8.41
C LEU A 92 -9.27 -11.29 7.67
N ILE A 93 -9.26 -11.28 6.33
CA ILE A 93 -9.15 -12.52 5.54
C ILE A 93 -7.80 -13.19 5.82
N GLY A 94 -7.83 -14.47 6.18
CA GLY A 94 -6.62 -15.27 6.41
C GLY A 94 -5.97 -15.08 7.78
N VAL A 95 -6.54 -14.26 8.66
CA VAL A 95 -6.09 -14.11 10.06
C VAL A 95 -6.76 -15.17 10.95
N HIS A 96 -6.02 -15.66 11.94
CA HIS A 96 -6.52 -16.57 12.96
C HIS A 96 -7.00 -15.80 14.20
N LEU A 97 -8.20 -16.10 14.69
CA LEU A 97 -8.76 -15.42 15.87
C LEU A 97 -8.24 -16.05 17.17
N GLY A 98 -7.54 -15.23 17.98
CA GLY A 98 -6.91 -15.64 19.24
C GLY A 98 -7.82 -15.60 20.48
N SER A 99 -8.89 -14.78 20.47
CA SER A 99 -9.92 -14.77 21.52
C SER A 99 -11.32 -14.72 20.91
N VAL A 100 -12.30 -15.31 21.62
CA VAL A 100 -13.73 -15.25 21.28
C VAL A 100 -14.30 -13.96 21.84
N ASP A 101 -13.91 -12.83 21.26
CA ASP A 101 -14.58 -11.56 21.57
C ASP A 101 -15.41 -11.14 20.36
N TYR A 102 -16.71 -11.06 20.62
CA TYR A 102 -17.82 -10.81 19.70
C TYR A 102 -17.47 -9.79 18.60
N VAL A 103 -17.24 -10.27 17.38
CA VAL A 103 -17.53 -9.44 16.20
C VAL A 103 -19.04 -9.55 16.00
N MET A 104 -19.77 -8.67 16.71
CA MET A 104 -21.17 -8.28 16.50
C MET A 104 -22.10 -9.41 15.96
N ALA A 105 -22.71 -10.15 16.90
CA ALA A 105 -23.85 -11.06 16.69
C ALA A 105 -23.63 -12.37 15.89
N GLY A 106 -22.41 -12.89 15.82
CA GLY A 106 -22.13 -14.24 15.33
C GLY A 106 -21.03 -14.92 16.15
N VAL A 107 -21.27 -16.14 16.64
CA VAL A 107 -20.26 -16.91 17.40
C VAL A 107 -19.24 -17.47 16.42
N LEU A 108 -18.19 -16.72 16.09
CA LEU A 108 -17.00 -17.33 15.50
C LEU A 108 -16.18 -17.99 16.62
N ARG A 109 -16.03 -19.31 16.54
CA ARG A 109 -15.28 -20.09 17.53
C ARG A 109 -13.80 -19.73 17.52
N MET A 110 -13.19 -19.72 18.70
CA MET A 110 -11.74 -19.59 18.90
C MET A 110 -11.01 -20.57 17.97
N ALA A 111 -9.89 -20.13 17.41
CA ALA A 111 -9.08 -20.92 16.50
C ALA A 111 -9.72 -21.29 15.14
N THR A 112 -10.62 -20.46 14.61
CA THR A 112 -11.07 -20.61 13.21
C THR A 112 -10.31 -19.70 12.25
N TRP A 113 -9.92 -20.27 11.11
CA TRP A 113 -9.48 -19.51 9.94
C TRP A 113 -10.66 -18.73 9.36
N LEU A 114 -10.49 -17.40 9.27
CA LEU A 114 -11.43 -16.49 8.62
C LEU A 114 -11.29 -16.61 7.10
N ASN A 115 -12.38 -17.04 6.46
CA ASN A 115 -12.51 -17.08 5.01
C ASN A 115 -13.68 -16.20 4.57
N TRP A 116 -13.66 -15.73 3.32
CA TRP A 116 -14.66 -14.88 2.68
C TRP A 116 -16.10 -15.36 2.90
N GLU A 117 -16.34 -16.68 2.82
CA GLU A 117 -17.67 -17.26 3.06
C GLU A 117 -18.18 -17.13 4.50
N LYS A 118 -17.28 -17.11 5.49
CA LYS A 118 -17.66 -16.95 6.90
C LYS A 118 -17.99 -15.49 7.20
N LEU A 119 -17.15 -14.57 6.71
CA LEU A 119 -17.36 -13.12 6.81
C LEU A 119 -18.69 -12.67 6.15
N ASN A 120 -19.03 -13.24 4.98
CA ASN A 120 -20.30 -12.92 4.30
C ASN A 120 -21.54 -13.55 4.95
N ARG A 121 -21.38 -14.63 5.72
CA ARG A 121 -22.50 -15.22 6.49
C ARG A 121 -22.84 -14.35 7.70
N GLU A 122 -21.83 -13.82 8.39
CA GLU A 122 -22.04 -12.92 9.52
C GLU A 122 -22.64 -11.58 9.08
N LYS A 123 -22.16 -10.99 7.98
CA LYS A 123 -22.76 -9.77 7.44
C LYS A 123 -24.24 -9.89 7.06
N ARG A 124 -24.70 -11.09 6.70
CA ARG A 124 -26.12 -11.36 6.38
C ARG A 124 -26.97 -11.60 7.62
N ALA A 125 -26.38 -11.87 8.77
CA ALA A 125 -27.10 -12.04 10.04
C ALA A 125 -27.32 -10.70 10.78
N THR A 126 -26.65 -9.63 10.34
CA THR A 126 -26.72 -8.29 10.93
C THR A 126 -27.56 -7.28 10.12
N LEU A 127 -28.15 -7.71 9.00
CA LEU A 127 -29.17 -6.98 8.21
C LEU A 127 -30.55 -7.58 8.49
#